data_AF-B3QUZ5-F1
#
_entry.id   AF-B3QUZ5-F1
#
_cell.length_a   1.000
_cell.length_b   1.000
_cell.length_c   1.000
_cell.angle_alpha   90.00
_cell.angle_beta   90.00
_cell.angle_gamma   90.00
#
_symmetry.space_group_name_H-M   'P 1'
#
loop_
_entity.id
_entity.type
_entity.pdbx_description
1 polymer ?
#
loop_
_entity_poly.entity_id
_entity_poly.type
_entity_poly.pdbx_seq_one_letter_code
_entity_poly.pdbx_strand_id
1 'polypeptide(L)' 'MLKNIILSADEILIRKARRKAEEEHTTLNSRFQEWLKNYTSTDFNASDYDDLMNRFSYAKPTGKYSRDEMNER' A
#
# COMPACT_ATOMS: atom_id res chain seq x y z
N MET A 1 -2.49 -19.03 14.12
CA MET A 1 -3.88 -19.46 14.40
C MET A 1 -4.83 -18.43 13.81
N LEU A 2 -5.86 -18.85 13.08
CA LEU A 2 -6.88 -17.93 12.54
C LEU A 2 -7.90 -17.60 13.63
N LYS A 3 -8.26 -16.33 13.80
CA LYS A 3 -9.31 -15.87 14.70
C LYS A 3 -10.43 -15.20 13.90
N ASN A 4 -11.68 -15.42 14.30
CA ASN A 4 -12.82 -14.79 13.67
C ASN A 4 -12.94 -13.34 14.15
N ILE A 5 -13.12 -12.41 13.21
CA ILE A 5 -13.32 -10.99 13.48
C ILE A 5 -14.72 -10.63 12.95
N ILE A 6 -15.53 -10.00 13.77
CA ILE A 6 -16.86 -9.50 13.39
C ILE A 6 -16.72 -8.00 13.12
N LEU A 7 -17.05 -7.57 11.90
CA LEU A 7 -17.06 -6.16 11.52
C LEU A 7 -18.47 -5.74 11.12
N SER A 8 -18.89 -4.59 11.63
CA SER A 8 -20.14 -3.94 11.24
C SER A 8 -19.84 -2.84 10.23
N ALA A 9 -20.51 -2.88 9.08
CA ALA A 9 -20.45 -1.86 8.05
C ALA A 9 -21.84 -1.76 7.39
N ASP A 10 -22.06 -0.70 6.62
CA ASP A 10 -23.27 -0.54 5.84
C ASP A 10 -23.46 -1.74 4.88
N GLU A 11 -24.68 -2.28 4.82
CA GLU A 11 -25.01 -3.43 3.97
C GLU A 11 -24.68 -3.15 2.48
N ILE A 12 -24.92 -1.93 2.02
CA ILE A 12 -24.64 -1.51 0.65
C ILE A 12 -23.13 -1.58 0.38
N LEU A 13 -22.31 -1.19 1.36
CA LEU A 13 -20.86 -1.27 1.25
C LEU A 13 -20.38 -2.73 1.23
N ILE A 14 -20.93 -3.59 2.10
CA ILE A 14 -20.58 -5.02 2.13
C ILE A 14 -20.91 -5.69 0.79
N ARG A 15 -22.09 -5.41 0.22
CA ARG A 15 -22.49 -5.95 -1.08
C ARG A 15 -21.59 -5.47 -2.22
N LYS A 16 -21.28 -4.17 -2.26
CA LYS A 16 -20.35 -3.62 -3.28
C LYS A 16 -18.96 -4.23 -3.16
N ALA A 17 -18.44 -4.37 -1.94
CA ALA A 17 -17.12 -4.92 -1.71
C ALA A 17 -17.04 -6.41 -2.07
N ARG A 18 -18.09 -7.20 -1.79
CA ARG A 18 -18.18 -8.60 -2.24
C ARG A 18 -18.20 -8.71 -3.76
N ARG A 19 -19.05 -7.93 -4.43
CA ARG A 19 -19.12 -7.92 -5.89
C ARG A 19 -17.77 -7.58 -6.53
N LYS A 20 -17.10 -6.54 -6.02
CA LYS A 20 -15.77 -6.16 -6.50
C LYS A 20 -14.75 -7.29 -6.30
N ALA A 21 -14.78 -7.97 -5.17
CA ALA A 21 -13.90 -9.10 -4.93
C ALA A 21 -14.19 -10.27 -5.89
N GLU A 22 -15.46 -10.56 -6.18
CA GLU A 22 -15.84 -11.58 -7.16
C GLU A 22 -15.38 -11.24 -8.58
N GLU A 23 -15.51 -9.98 -9.00
CA GLU A 23 -14.99 -9.47 -10.28
C GLU A 23 -13.46 -9.63 -10.39
N GLU A 24 -12.76 -9.55 -9.24
CA GLU A 24 -11.31 -9.75 -9.13
C GLU A 24 -10.92 -11.22 -8.85
N HIS A 25 -11.86 -12.18 -8.99
CA HIS A 25 -11.66 -13.61 -8.70
C HIS A 25 -11.10 -13.91 -7.31
N THR A 26 -11.49 -13.11 -6.32
CA THR A 26 -11.06 -13.21 -4.92
C THR A 26 -12.26 -13.13 -3.99
N THR A 27 -12.03 -13.14 -2.68
CA THR A 27 -13.07 -13.00 -1.67
C THR A 27 -12.83 -11.75 -0.84
N LEU A 28 -13.91 -11.17 -0.33
CA LEU A 28 -13.83 -10.04 0.61
C LEU A 28 -12.93 -10.39 1.82
N ASN A 29 -12.96 -11.63 2.29
CA ASN A 29 -12.12 -12.10 3.38
C ASN A 29 -10.62 -12.10 3.00
N SER A 30 -10.25 -12.55 1.80
CA SER A 30 -8.86 -12.50 1.33
C SER A 30 -8.36 -11.06 1.21
N ARG A 31 -9.17 -10.18 0.60
CA ARG A 31 -8.86 -8.74 0.52
C ARG A 31 -8.74 -8.10 1.90
N PHE A 32 -9.58 -8.50 2.85
CA PHE A 32 -9.49 -8.02 4.22
C PHE A 32 -8.22 -8.50 4.94
N GLN A 33 -7.79 -9.76 4.71
CA GLN A 33 -6.54 -10.26 5.25
C GLN A 33 -5.32 -9.54 4.66
N GLU A 34 -5.31 -9.26 3.35
CA GLU A 34 -4.28 -8.44 2.71
C GLU A 34 -4.25 -7.02 3.29
N TRP A 35 -5.42 -6.40 3.45
CA TRP A 35 -5.53 -5.10 4.08
C TRP A 35 -4.99 -5.10 5.51
N LEU A 36 -5.33 -6.11 6.33
CA LEU A 36 -4.82 -6.24 7.69
C LEU A 36 -3.29 -6.33 7.74
N LYS A 37 -2.68 -7.11 6.83
CA LYS A 37 -1.22 -7.19 6.71
C LYS A 37 -0.63 -5.81 6.43
N ASN A 38 -1.14 -5.12 5.40
CA ASN A 38 -0.66 -3.80 5.01
C ASN A 38 -0.89 -2.74 6.09
N TYR A 39 -2.01 -2.83 6.80
CA TYR A 39 -2.36 -1.94 7.90
C TYR A 39 -1.35 -2.06 9.04
N THR A 40 -0.94 -3.28 9.39
CA THR A 40 0.13 -3.50 10.38
C THR A 40 1.54 -3.21 9.86
N SER A 41 1.77 -3.32 8.55
CA SER A 41 3.06 -2.98 7.94
C SER A 41 3.33 -1.48 7.88
N THR A 42 2.30 -0.64 7.97
CA THR A 42 2.49 0.82 7.87
C THR A 42 3.29 1.39 9.04
N ASP A 43 3.21 0.79 10.23
CA ASP A 43 4.08 1.17 11.37
C ASP A 43 5.55 0.76 11.15
N PHE A 44 5.83 -0.22 10.28
CA PHE A 44 7.20 -0.61 9.89
C PHE A 44 7.75 0.20 8.71
N ASN A 45 6.90 0.87 7.93
CA ASN A 45 7.34 1.60 6.73
C ASN A 45 8.07 2.93 7.05
N ALA A 46 7.93 3.47 8.26
CA ALA A 46 8.70 4.64 8.67
C ALA A 46 10.21 4.31 8.73
N SER A 47 10.58 3.12 9.25
CA SER A 47 11.99 2.70 9.23
C SER A 47 12.46 2.35 7.82
N ASP A 48 11.60 1.73 7.00
CA ASP A 48 11.96 1.43 5.60
C ASP A 48 12.17 2.70 4.76
N TYR A 49 11.44 3.79 5.05
CA TYR A 49 11.67 5.08 4.39
C TYR A 49 13.03 5.68 4.79
N ASP A 50 13.35 5.68 6.09
CA ASP A 50 14.64 6.18 6.59
C ASP A 50 15.81 5.30 6.10
N ASP A 51 15.65 3.99 6.05
CA ASP A 51 16.64 3.05 5.52
C ASP A 51 16.79 3.19 3.99
N LEU A 52 15.70 3.44 3.27
CA LEU A 52 15.74 3.74 1.84
C LEU A 52 16.49 5.06 1.60
N MET A 53 16.19 6.12 2.37
CA MET A 53 16.90 7.40 2.27
C MET A 53 18.37 7.29 2.68
N ASN A 54 18.69 6.49 3.70
CA ASN A 54 20.07 6.18 4.08
C ASN A 54 20.81 5.44 2.96
N ARG A 55 20.16 4.48 2.30
CA ARG A 55 20.73 3.80 1.14
C ARG A 55 20.97 4.77 -0.02
N PHE A 56 20.11 5.76 -0.24
CA PHE A 56 20.30 6.77 -1.28
C PHE A 56 21.16 7.97 -0.84
N SER A 57 21.77 7.96 0.35
CA SER A 57 22.66 9.03 0.84
C SER A 57 23.87 9.32 -0.05
N TYR A 58 24.28 8.36 -0.88
CA TYR A 58 25.35 8.53 -1.87
C TYR A 58 24.88 9.31 -3.12
N ALA A 59 23.57 9.31 -3.39
CA ALA A 59 22.96 9.99 -4.53
C ALA A 59 22.58 11.41 -4.12
N LYS A 60 23.57 12.23 -3.75
CA LYS A 60 23.35 13.67 -3.53
C LYS A 60 23.17 14.34 -4.89
N PRO A 61 22.02 14.99 -5.15
CA PRO A 61 21.87 15.82 -6.34
C PRO A 61 22.89 16.96 -6.24
N THR A 62 23.78 17.09 -7.22
CA THR A 62 24.74 18.21 -7.32
C THR A 62 24.07 19.50 -7.82
N GLY A 63 22.75 19.48 -8.06
CA GLY A 63 21.96 20.63 -8.52
C GLY A 63 20.47 20.30 -8.64
N LYS A 64 19.66 21.31 -9.00
CA LYS A 64 18.26 21.15 -9.38
C LYS A 64 18.21 20.82 -10.87
N TYR A 65 17.78 19.62 -11.23
CA TYR A 65 17.54 19.29 -12.63
C TYR A 65 16.10 19.66 -12.99
N SER A 66 15.94 20.53 -13.98
CA SER A 66 14.62 20.80 -14.56
C SER A 66 14.21 19.66 -15.48
N ARG A 67 12.91 19.45 -15.65
CA ARG A 67 12.36 18.42 -16.55
C ARG A 67 12.82 18.62 -17.99
N ASP A 68 13.06 19.87 -18.40
CA ASP A 68 13.53 20.21 -19.74
C ASP A 68 14.97 19.75 -19.98
N GLU A 69 15.88 19.89 -19.00
CA GLU A 69 17.28 19.43 -19.11
C GLU A 69 17.45 17.91 -19.19
N MET A 70 16.55 17.15 -18.55
CA MET A 70 16.64 15.68 -18.54
C MET A 70 16.08 15.03 -19.80
N ASN A 71 15.24 15.73 -20.56
CA ASN A 71 14.62 15.24 -21.79
C ASN A 71 15.49 15.47 -23.04
N GLU A 72 16.55 16.27 -22.94
CA GLU A 72 17.49 16.55 -24.04
C GLU A 72 18.66 15.55 -24.13
N ARG A 73 18.64 14.47 -23.33
CA ARG A 73 19.66 13.39 -23.37
C ARG A 73 19.20 12.16 -24.13
#